data_AF-A0A6V8D3K2-F1
#
_entry.id   AF-A0A6V8D3K2-F1
#
_cell.length_a   1.000
_cell.length_b   1.000
_cell.length_c   1.000
_cell.angle_alpha   90.00
_cell.angle_beta   90.00
_cell.angle_gamma   90.00
#
_symmetry.space_group_name_H-M   'P 1'
#
loop_
_entity.id
_entity.type
_entity.pdbx_description
1 polymer ?
#
loop_
_entity_poly.entity_id
_entity_poly.type
_entity_poly.pdbx_seq_one_letter_code
_entity_poly.pdbx_strand_id
1 'polypeptide(L)'
;MMHGMTGNAEMMRPFAEKILPDGWTLIVPEARYNHPVRGLTWWRYEDYDADATRRANLSRRELIDVDSSLSQLEQIIAEQAPKGPLIVGGFSQGGAMAQELLHLPIADRIQGVICIGTRLVRPMELRMRLDELEKKRMFWMHG
;
A
#
# COMPACT_ATOMS: atom_id res chain seq x y z
N MET A 1 5.64 -3.28 5.02
CA MET A 1 5.94 -1.86 4.71
C MET A 1 6.22 -1.71 3.23
N MET A 2 5.42 -0.93 2.50
CA MET A 2 5.50 -0.77 1.04
C MET A 2 6.17 0.55 0.65
N HIS A 3 7.06 0.49 -0.34
CA HIS A 3 7.75 1.67 -0.88
C HIS A 3 6.85 2.56 -1.72
N GLY A 4 7.27 3.80 -1.97
CA GLY A 4 6.59 4.71 -2.90
C GLY A 4 6.99 4.50 -4.36
N MET A 5 6.36 5.25 -5.25
CA MET A 5 6.74 5.30 -6.67
C MET A 5 8.23 5.64 -6.82
N THR A 6 8.90 5.01 -7.79
CA THR A 6 10.35 5.11 -8.05
C THR A 6 11.26 4.46 -7.00
N GLY A 7 10.69 3.89 -5.93
CA GLY A 7 11.41 3.16 -4.90
C GLY A 7 11.52 1.66 -5.19
N ASN A 8 12.15 0.93 -4.26
CA ASN A 8 12.18 -0.53 -4.20
C ASN A 8 12.16 -1.00 -2.74
N ALA A 9 12.19 -2.31 -2.51
CA ALA A 9 12.19 -2.87 -1.17
C ALA A 9 13.44 -2.47 -0.35
N GLU A 10 14.61 -2.42 -0.97
CA GLU A 10 15.87 -2.03 -0.32
C GLU A 10 15.82 -0.60 0.23
N MET A 11 15.22 0.34 -0.50
CA MET A 11 15.07 1.73 -0.06
C MET A 11 14.11 1.87 1.14
N MET A 12 13.07 1.04 1.22
CA MET A 12 12.09 1.09 2.32
C MET A 12 12.58 0.34 3.57
N ARG A 13 13.41 -0.69 3.40
CA ARG A 13 13.86 -1.56 4.48
C ARG A 13 14.48 -0.83 5.67
N PRO A 14 15.43 0.13 5.52
CA PRO A 14 16.02 0.81 6.67
C PRO A 14 15.02 1.56 7.54
N PHE A 15 13.98 2.14 6.93
CA PHE A 15 12.90 2.78 7.69
C PHE A 15 12.04 1.72 8.40
N ALA A 16 11.66 0.67 7.68
CA ALA A 16 10.80 -0.37 8.21
C ALA A 16 11.44 -1.14 9.38
N GLU A 17 12.74 -1.40 9.32
CA GLU A 17 13.50 -2.05 10.40
C GLU A 17 13.57 -1.18 11.67
N LYS A 18 13.72 0.15 11.51
CA LYS A 18 13.77 1.08 12.65
C LYS A 18 12.48 1.13 13.46
N ILE A 19 11.34 0.86 12.83
CA ILE A 19 10.02 0.91 13.49
C ILE A 19 9.46 -0.48 13.77
N LEU A 20 10.20 -1.55 13.46
CA LEU A 20 9.76 -2.92 13.67
C LEU A 20 9.80 -3.23 15.17
N PRO A 21 8.66 -3.58 15.79
CA PRO A 21 8.68 -4.01 17.18
C PRO A 21 9.31 -5.41 17.32
N ASP A 22 9.90 -5.67 18.47
CA ASP A 22 10.47 -6.99 18.79
C ASP A 22 9.43 -8.11 18.62
N GLY A 23 9.85 -9.23 18.04
CA GLY A 23 9.00 -10.40 17.82
C GLY A 23 8.07 -10.32 16.60
N TRP A 24 8.12 -9.25 15.80
CA TRP A 24 7.35 -9.13 14.56
C TRP A 24 8.14 -9.56 13.33
N THR A 25 7.47 -10.25 12.40
CA THR A 25 8.03 -10.55 11.08
C THR A 25 7.93 -9.32 10.18
N LEU A 26 9.07 -8.85 9.67
CA LEU A 26 9.11 -7.75 8.72
C LEU A 26 8.97 -8.24 7.27
N ILE A 27 7.95 -7.75 6.58
CA ILE A 27 7.78 -7.94 5.13
C ILE A 27 7.89 -6.57 4.45
N VAL A 28 8.85 -6.46 3.53
CA VAL A 28 9.06 -5.29 2.68
C VAL A 28 8.90 -5.74 1.22
N PRO A 29 7.67 -5.78 0.71
CA PRO A 29 7.40 -6.31 -0.63
C PRO A 29 7.88 -5.34 -1.70
N GLU A 30 8.19 -5.91 -2.85
CA GLU A 30 8.62 -5.19 -4.04
C GLU A 30 7.47 -5.06 -5.03
N ALA A 31 7.24 -3.85 -5.55
CA ALA A 31 6.18 -3.61 -6.52
C ALA A 31 6.51 -4.26 -7.88
N ARG A 32 5.49 -4.69 -8.63
CA ARG A 32 5.69 -5.50 -9.85
C ARG A 32 6.01 -4.72 -11.13
N TYR A 33 5.81 -3.42 -11.16
CA TYR A 33 5.96 -2.63 -12.39
C TYR A 33 7.21 -1.76 -12.36
N ASN A 34 7.98 -1.77 -13.45
CA ASN A 34 9.06 -0.80 -13.66
C ASN A 34 8.48 0.60 -13.85
N HIS A 35 9.03 1.57 -13.13
CA HIS A 35 8.76 2.97 -13.38
C HIS A 35 9.65 3.47 -14.52
N PRO A 36 9.17 4.35 -15.44
CA PRO A 36 9.94 4.78 -16.62
C PRO A 36 11.31 5.41 -16.32
N VAL A 37 11.44 6.06 -15.17
CA VAL A 37 12.68 6.76 -14.77
C VAL A 37 13.65 5.87 -13.98
N ARG A 38 13.17 5.24 -12.90
CA ARG A 38 13.97 4.37 -12.01
C ARG A 38 13.06 3.61 -11.06
N GLY A 39 13.54 2.48 -10.55
CA GLY A 39 12.84 1.72 -9.51
C GLY A 39 11.47 1.23 -9.97
N LEU A 40 10.58 1.03 -9.01
CA LEU A 40 9.33 0.30 -9.20
C LEU A 40 8.11 1.13 -8.76
N THR A 41 6.93 0.69 -9.18
CA THR A 41 5.65 1.36 -8.94
C THR A 41 4.53 0.34 -8.75
N TRP A 42 3.56 0.64 -7.89
CA TRP A 42 2.43 -0.25 -7.57
C TRP A 42 1.32 -0.16 -8.61
N TRP A 43 1.18 1.00 -9.23
CA TRP A 43 0.44 1.15 -10.48
C TRP A 43 1.19 2.11 -11.38
N ARG A 44 1.00 1.96 -12.69
CA ARG A 44 1.58 2.88 -13.67
C ARG A 44 0.55 3.96 -13.98
N TYR A 45 1.01 5.21 -14.06
CA TYR A 45 0.19 6.26 -14.65
C TYR A 45 0.17 6.12 -16.18
N GLU A 46 -0.96 6.41 -16.81
CA GLU A 46 -1.04 6.50 -18.27
C GLU A 46 -0.31 7.75 -18.79
N ASP A 47 -0.35 8.82 -18.00
CA ASP A 47 0.39 10.05 -18.23
C ASP A 47 1.08 10.47 -16.91
N TYR A 48 2.40 10.35 -16.87
CA TYR A 48 3.20 10.70 -15.70
C TYR A 48 3.39 12.21 -15.54
N ASP A 49 3.22 12.98 -16.62
CA ASP A 49 3.35 14.44 -16.64
C ASP A 49 2.02 15.14 -16.34
N ALA A 50 0.92 14.37 -16.26
CA ALA A 50 -0.38 14.87 -15.88
C ALA A 50 -0.38 15.55 -14.49
N ASP A 51 -1.24 16.56 -14.36
CA ASP A 51 -1.41 17.29 -13.10
C ASP A 51 -1.88 16.39 -11.95
N ALA A 52 -1.79 16.92 -10.73
CA ALA A 52 -2.16 16.17 -9.52
C ALA A 52 -3.65 15.78 -9.49
N THR A 53 -4.53 16.55 -10.11
CA THR A 53 -5.97 16.29 -10.15
C THR A 53 -6.28 15.10 -11.05
N ARG A 54 -5.68 15.02 -12.25
CA ARG A 54 -5.80 13.85 -13.12
C ARG A 54 -5.18 12.61 -12.47
N ARG A 55 -4.00 12.74 -11.87
CA ARG A 55 -3.34 11.61 -11.18
C ARG A 55 -4.06 11.14 -9.93
N ALA A 56 -4.90 11.99 -9.31
CA ALA A 56 -5.76 11.58 -8.21
C ALA A 56 -6.91 10.65 -8.67
N ASN A 57 -7.41 10.86 -9.89
CA ASN A 57 -8.51 10.10 -10.46
C ASN A 57 -7.98 9.04 -11.44
N LEU A 58 -7.72 7.84 -10.93
CA LEU A 58 -7.18 6.75 -11.74
C LEU A 58 -8.18 6.27 -12.81
N SER A 59 -7.68 6.05 -14.03
CA SER A 59 -8.45 5.42 -15.09
C SER A 59 -8.68 3.94 -14.80
N ARG A 60 -9.59 3.30 -15.57
CA ARG A 60 -9.81 1.85 -15.47
C ARG A 60 -8.51 1.05 -15.65
N ARG A 61 -7.60 1.49 -16.53
CA ARG A 61 -6.34 0.80 -16.78
C ARG A 61 -5.40 0.92 -15.58
N GLU A 62 -5.32 2.11 -14.99
CA GLU A 62 -4.51 2.37 -13.80
C GLU A 62 -5.06 1.60 -12.58
N LEU A 63 -6.39 1.47 -12.46
CA LEU A 63 -7.03 0.65 -11.43
C LEU A 63 -6.77 -0.85 -11.61
N ILE A 64 -6.69 -1.37 -12.83
CA ILE A 64 -6.30 -2.77 -13.09
C ILE A 64 -4.89 -3.05 -12.56
N ASP A 65 -3.96 -2.10 -12.70
CA ASP A 65 -2.62 -2.24 -12.14
C ASP A 65 -2.67 -2.25 -10.60
N VAL A 66 -3.48 -1.40 -9.97
CA VAL A 66 -3.72 -1.43 -8.51
C VAL A 66 -4.21 -2.81 -8.07
N ASP A 67 -5.25 -3.34 -8.72
CA ASP A 67 -5.83 -4.63 -8.36
C ASP A 67 -4.83 -5.78 -8.56
N SER A 68 -4.04 -5.72 -9.64
CA SER A 68 -2.97 -6.68 -9.92
C SER A 68 -1.85 -6.65 -8.88
N SER A 69 -1.57 -5.49 -8.30
CA SER A 69 -0.62 -5.35 -7.19
C SER A 69 -1.22 -5.77 -5.85
N LEU A 70 -2.52 -5.62 -5.63
CA LEU A 70 -3.21 -6.17 -4.46
C LEU A 70 -3.16 -7.70 -4.43
N SER A 71 -3.44 -8.36 -5.56
CA SER A 71 -3.35 -9.82 -5.63
C SER A 71 -1.93 -10.33 -5.35
N GLN A 72 -0.90 -9.62 -5.83
CA GLN A 72 0.50 -9.93 -5.52
C GLN A 72 0.77 -9.79 -4.01
N LEU A 73 0.27 -8.71 -3.38
CA LEU A 73 0.44 -8.48 -1.94
C LEU A 73 -0.25 -9.55 -1.10
N GLU A 74 -1.48 -9.97 -1.47
CA GLU A 74 -2.18 -11.07 -0.79
C GLU A 74 -1.38 -12.36 -0.85
N GLN A 75 -0.82 -12.70 -2.02
CA GLN A 75 0.03 -13.88 -2.17
C GLN A 75 1.26 -13.79 -1.26
N ILE A 76 1.98 -12.67 -1.29
CA ILE A 76 3.17 -12.46 -0.44
C ILE A 76 2.80 -12.60 1.05
N ILE A 77 1.70 -11.99 1.48
CA ILE A 77 1.24 -12.07 2.87
C ILE A 77 0.85 -13.50 3.24
N ALA A 78 0.18 -14.24 2.34
CA ALA A 78 -0.20 -15.62 2.58
C ALA A 78 1.00 -16.56 2.71
N GLU A 79 2.06 -16.33 1.92
CA GLU A 79 3.26 -17.16 1.91
C GLU A 79 4.24 -16.82 3.05
N GLN A 80 4.38 -15.53 3.39
CA GLN A 80 5.46 -15.05 4.26
C GLN A 80 5.00 -14.59 5.64
N ALA A 81 3.73 -14.20 5.82
CA ALA A 81 3.25 -13.69 7.09
C ALA A 81 2.72 -14.82 7.98
N PRO A 82 3.08 -14.86 9.29
CA PRO A 82 2.43 -15.77 10.22
C PRO A 82 0.93 -15.46 10.33
N LYS A 83 0.09 -16.44 10.67
CA LYS A 83 -1.39 -16.28 10.75
C LYS A 83 -1.91 -15.24 11.75
N GLY A 84 -1.02 -14.59 12.50
CA GLY A 84 -1.33 -13.58 13.50
C GLY A 84 -1.73 -12.20 12.93
N PRO A 85 -1.75 -11.18 13.81
CA PRO A 85 -2.14 -9.82 13.45
C PRO A 85 -1.15 -9.18 12.49
N LEU A 86 -1.65 -8.23 11.71
CA LEU A 86 -0.89 -7.49 10.71
C LEU A 86 -0.95 -5.99 10.97
N ILE A 87 0.19 -5.33 10.79
CA ILE A 87 0.25 -3.89 10.57
C ILE A 87 0.72 -3.69 9.14
N VAL A 88 -0.09 -2.98 8.35
CA VAL A 88 0.24 -2.66 6.96
C VAL A 88 0.56 -1.18 6.85
N GLY A 89 1.37 -0.80 5.88
CA GLY A 89 1.74 0.61 5.75
C GLY A 89 2.71 0.85 4.63
N GLY A 90 2.90 2.12 4.30
CA GLY A 90 3.83 2.52 3.26
C GLY A 90 3.90 4.02 3.01
N PHE A 91 4.80 4.37 2.09
CA PHE A 91 5.05 5.73 1.66
C PHE A 91 4.47 6.00 0.27
N SER A 92 3.86 7.17 0.07
CA SER A 92 3.27 7.60 -1.20
C SER A 92 2.37 6.49 -1.77
N GLN A 93 2.60 5.98 -2.99
CA GLN A 93 1.82 4.86 -3.52
C GLN A 93 1.71 3.66 -2.58
N GLY A 94 2.77 3.29 -1.86
CA GLY A 94 2.72 2.17 -0.91
C GLY A 94 1.77 2.41 0.27
N GLY A 95 1.59 3.67 0.68
CA GLY A 95 0.59 4.03 1.69
C GLY A 95 -0.84 3.94 1.14
N ALA A 96 -1.03 4.20 -0.15
CA ALA A 96 -2.30 4.01 -0.83
C ALA A 96 -2.64 2.51 -0.92
N MET A 97 -1.67 1.69 -1.33
CA MET A 97 -1.82 0.23 -1.35
C MET A 97 -2.14 -0.35 0.03
N ALA A 98 -1.53 0.17 1.10
CA ALA A 98 -1.83 -0.24 2.47
C ALA A 98 -3.30 -0.04 2.85
N GLN A 99 -3.91 1.04 2.37
CA GLN A 99 -5.33 1.32 2.60
C GLN A 99 -6.20 0.45 1.69
N GLU A 100 -5.79 0.20 0.45
CA GLU A 100 -6.52 -0.66 -0.47
C GLU A 100 -6.61 -2.12 0.03
N LEU A 101 -5.62 -2.60 0.81
CA LEU A 101 -5.71 -3.93 1.46
C LEU A 101 -6.90 -4.06 2.43
N LEU A 102 -7.49 -2.96 2.92
CA LEU A 102 -8.69 -2.98 3.76
C LEU A 102 -9.95 -3.42 2.99
N HIS A 103 -9.93 -3.35 1.67
CA HIS A 103 -11.00 -3.89 0.82
C HIS A 103 -11.04 -5.41 0.77
N LEU A 104 -9.93 -6.07 1.13
CA LEU A 104 -9.76 -7.50 0.95
C LEU A 104 -10.09 -8.25 2.26
N PRO A 105 -10.34 -9.57 2.22
CA PRO A 105 -10.58 -10.37 3.42
C PRO A 105 -9.43 -10.31 4.45
N ILE A 106 -8.20 -10.00 4.01
CA ILE A 106 -7.06 -9.83 4.91
C ILE A 106 -7.26 -8.69 5.93
N ALA A 107 -8.20 -7.78 5.67
CA ALA A 107 -8.58 -6.68 6.57
C ALA A 107 -8.93 -7.14 8.00
N ASP A 108 -9.44 -8.36 8.16
CA ASP A 108 -9.79 -8.92 9.47
C ASP A 108 -8.53 -9.13 10.35
N ARG A 109 -7.39 -9.41 9.72
CA ARG A 109 -6.09 -9.55 10.40
C ARG A 109 -5.36 -8.22 10.59
N ILE A 110 -5.71 -7.20 9.81
CA ILE A 110 -5.10 -5.87 9.92
C ILE A 110 -5.59 -5.21 11.20
N GLN A 111 -4.67 -4.84 12.10
CA GLN A 111 -4.98 -4.09 13.33
C GLN A 111 -4.71 -2.59 13.18
N GLY A 112 -3.81 -2.22 12.27
CA GLY A 112 -3.53 -0.83 12.00
C GLY A 112 -2.85 -0.58 10.66
N VAL A 113 -2.96 0.67 10.22
CA VAL A 113 -2.43 1.16 8.95
C VAL A 113 -1.50 2.36 9.18
N ILE A 114 -0.33 2.33 8.55
CA ILE A 114 0.65 3.44 8.55
C ILE A 114 0.64 4.11 7.17
N CYS A 115 0.24 5.37 7.12
CA CYS A 115 0.08 6.17 5.91
C CYS A 115 1.07 7.35 5.91
N ILE A 116 2.05 7.35 4.99
CA ILE A 116 3.08 8.39 4.92
C ILE A 116 3.06 9.07 3.56
N GLY A 117 2.79 10.39 3.52
CA GLY A 117 2.86 11.18 2.27
C GLY A 117 1.99 10.60 1.15
N THR A 118 0.82 10.06 1.51
CA THR A 118 -0.05 9.27 0.62
C THR A 118 -1.41 9.94 0.39
N ARG A 119 -2.20 9.33 -0.49
CA ARG A 119 -3.61 9.61 -0.75
C ARG A 119 -4.44 8.33 -0.72
N LEU A 120 -5.74 8.47 -0.90
CA LEU A 120 -6.69 7.38 -1.16
C LEU A 120 -6.77 7.08 -2.66
N VAL A 121 -6.99 5.82 -3.03
CA VAL A 121 -7.33 5.44 -4.42
C VAL A 121 -8.84 5.44 -4.59
N ARG A 122 -9.57 4.75 -3.70
CA ARG A 122 -11.03 4.57 -3.75
C ARG A 122 -11.71 5.11 -2.48
N PRO A 123 -11.83 6.44 -2.31
CA PRO A 123 -12.21 7.04 -1.02
C PRO A 123 -13.65 6.71 -0.59
N MET A 124 -14.60 6.58 -1.54
CA MET A 124 -15.99 6.28 -1.22
C MET A 124 -16.18 4.82 -0.87
N GLU A 125 -15.59 3.93 -1.64
CA GLU A 125 -15.56 2.50 -1.39
C GLU A 125 -14.89 2.22 -0.05
N LEU A 126 -13.76 2.89 0.25
CA LEU A 126 -13.05 2.66 1.51
C LEU A 126 -13.90 3.12 2.68
N ARG A 127 -14.58 4.26 2.55
CA ARG A 127 -15.52 4.73 3.57
C ARG A 127 -16.59 3.68 3.86
N MET A 128 -17.25 3.15 2.84
CA MET A 128 -18.26 2.10 3.01
C MET A 128 -17.68 0.86 3.68
N ARG A 129 -16.49 0.44 3.25
CA ARG A 129 -15.82 -0.74 3.82
C ARG A 129 -15.46 -0.54 5.30
N LEU A 130 -15.04 0.66 5.69
CA LEU A 130 -14.70 0.97 7.08
C LEU A 130 -15.91 0.92 8.02
N ASP A 131 -17.13 1.15 7.51
CA ASP A 131 -18.37 1.02 8.30
C ASP A 131 -18.68 -0.45 8.64
N GLU A 132 -18.14 -1.41 7.88
CA GLU A 132 -18.32 -2.85 8.09
C GLU A 132 -17.20 -3.49 8.93
N LEU A 133 -16.03 -2.86 8.98
CA LEU A 133 -14.86 -3.40 9.68
C LEU A 133 -14.86 -3.02 11.15
N GLU A 134 -14.26 -3.88 11.98
CA GLU A 134 -13.88 -3.46 13.33
C GLU A 134 -12.94 -2.24 13.27
N LYS A 135 -13.05 -1.36 14.28
CA LYS A 135 -12.24 -0.14 14.36
C LYS A 135 -10.75 -0.47 14.32
N LYS A 136 -10.06 0.05 13.29
CA LYS A 136 -8.61 -0.10 13.11
C LYS A 136 -7.86 1.13 13.64
N ARG A 137 -6.57 0.98 13.92
CA ARG A 137 -5.69 2.11 14.26
C ARG A 137 -5.08 2.71 13.00
N MET A 138 -4.93 4.03 12.96
CA MET A 138 -4.27 4.71 11.86
C MET A 138 -3.19 5.63 12.40
N PHE A 139 -2.03 5.60 11.76
CA PHE A 139 -0.99 6.59 11.90
C PHE A 139 -0.79 7.28 10.55
N TRP A 140 -1.08 8.58 10.49
CA TRP A 140 -1.03 9.36 9.25
C TRP A 140 -0.04 10.51 9.38
N MET A 141 0.86 10.61 8.40
CA MET A 141 1.83 11.71 8.30
C MET A 141 1.78 12.34 6.90
N HIS A 142 1.76 13.67 6.85
CA HIS A 142 1.88 14.46 5.63
C HIS A 142 2.78 15.67 5.93
N GLY A 143 3.62 16.05 4.98
CA GLY A 143 4.51 17.22 5.06
C GLY A 143 3.93 18.44 4.37
#